data_AF-A0A6P6VIE1-F1
#
_entry.id   AF-A0A6P6VIE1-F1
#
_cell.length_a   1.000
_cell.length_b   1.000
_cell.length_c   1.000
_cell.angle_alpha   90.00
_cell.angle_beta   90.00
_cell.angle_gamma   90.00
#
_symmetry.space_group_name_H-M   'P 1'
#
loop_
_entity.id
_entity.type
_entity.pdbx_description
1 polymer ?
#
loop_
_entity_poly.entity_id
_entity_poly.type
_entity_poly.pdbx_seq_one_letter_code
_entity_poly.pdbx_strand_id
1 'polypeptide(L)'
;MESKKRVIDAAHKGDTEILNKMLQENPSLLDDVAFGNPPESVLHVAIKGGHVRFVIELMKHNKKLAREFDRGGFRPLDVAAIMGNVEMVKQILRLDPGLCLLKGKGQRTAFSPDASVRFHYALFFQLL
;
A
#
# COMPACT_ATOMS: atom_id res chain seq x y z
N MET A 1 19.66 5.99 6.94
CA MET A 1 19.44 4.75 7.73
C MET A 1 18.45 5.03 8.85
N GLU A 2 18.68 6.02 9.72
CA GLU A 2 17.77 6.36 10.83
C GLU A 2 16.40 6.90 10.38
N SER A 3 16.38 7.87 9.46
CA SER A 3 15.11 8.46 9.00
C SER A 3 14.18 7.43 8.34
N LYS A 4 14.73 6.48 7.58
CA LYS A 4 13.95 5.41 6.94
C LYS A 4 13.28 4.50 7.97
N LYS A 5 14.02 4.08 9.00
CA LYS A 5 13.49 3.28 10.11
C LYS A 5 12.38 4.00 10.85
N ARG A 6 12.57 5.30 11.13
CA ARG A 6 11.57 6.14 11.78
C ARG A 6 10.25 6.26 10.99
N VAL A 7 10.31 6.31 9.66
CA VAL A 7 9.09 6.28 8.80
C VAL A 7 8.38 4.93 8.94
N ILE A 8 9.11 3.82 8.96
CA ILE A 8 8.54 2.48 9.17
C ILE A 8 7.90 2.36 10.56
N ASP A 9 8.54 2.90 11.60
CA ASP A 9 7.96 2.93 12.96
C ASP A 9 6.68 3.79 13.02
N ALA A 10 6.67 4.93 12.33
CA ALA A 10 5.48 5.76 12.18
C ALA A 10 4.37 5.02 11.43
N ALA A 11 4.71 4.26 10.38
CA ALA A 11 3.75 3.44 9.64
C ALA A 11 3.17 2.29 10.48
N HIS A 12 3.96 1.67 11.36
CA HIS A 12 3.45 0.68 12.32
C HIS A 12 2.44 1.29 13.29
N LYS A 13 2.66 2.54 13.71
CA LYS A 13 1.80 3.26 14.66
C LYS A 13 0.64 4.01 13.99
N GLY A 14 0.68 4.20 12.68
CA GLY A 14 -0.27 5.04 11.94
C GLY A 14 -0.09 6.53 12.20
N ASP A 15 1.09 6.97 12.63
CA ASP A 15 1.35 8.35 13.06
C ASP A 15 1.56 9.28 11.86
N THR A 16 0.48 9.92 11.43
CA THR A 16 0.49 10.88 10.31
C THR A 16 1.20 12.18 10.65
N GLU A 17 1.26 12.58 11.93
CA GLU A 17 1.89 13.83 12.33
C GLU A 17 3.42 13.71 12.21
N ILE A 18 3.99 12.61 12.70
CA ILE A 18 5.40 12.31 12.53
C ILE A 18 5.75 12.18 11.04
N LEU A 19 4.92 11.50 10.25
CA LEU A 19 5.14 11.40 8.80
C LEU A 19 5.23 12.79 8.16
N ASN A 20 4.23 13.65 8.40
CA ASN A 20 4.19 14.99 7.81
C ASN A 20 5.37 15.86 8.25
N LYS A 21 5.74 15.82 9.54
CA LYS A 21 6.90 16.53 10.05
C LYS A 21 8.19 16.07 9.35
N MET A 22 8.38 14.76 9.18
CA MET A 22 9.56 14.22 8.50
C MET A 22 9.60 14.57 7.01
N LEU A 23 8.46 14.63 6.34
CA LEU A 23 8.36 15.06 4.94
C LEU A 23 8.57 16.57 4.78
N GLN A 24 8.20 17.38 5.78
CA GLN A 24 8.55 18.80 5.82
C GLN A 24 10.06 19.02 6.01
N GLU A 25 10.69 18.25 6.91
CA GLU A 25 12.14 18.29 7.13
C GLU A 25 12.93 17.76 5.92
N ASN A 26 12.41 16.74 5.24
CA ASN A 26 13.02 16.18 4.04
C ASN A 26 11.96 15.68 3.03
N PRO A 27 11.61 16.49 2.02
CA PRO A 27 10.64 16.11 1.00
C PRO A 27 11.04 14.89 0.16
N SER A 28 12.34 14.66 0.00
CA SER A 28 12.90 13.54 -0.80
C SER A 28 12.98 12.21 -0.04
N LEU A 29 12.49 12.18 1.20
CA LEU A 29 12.57 11.01 2.09
C LEU A 29 11.93 9.74 1.49
N LEU A 30 10.94 9.91 0.61
CA LEU A 30 10.20 8.83 -0.05
C LEU A 30 10.66 8.55 -1.48
N ASP A 31 11.61 9.32 -2.03
CA ASP A 31 12.10 9.13 -3.40
C ASP A 31 12.90 7.84 -3.53
N ASP A 32 13.57 7.48 -2.44
CA ASP A 32 14.36 6.26 -2.33
C ASP A 32 13.45 5.10 -1.90
N VAL A 33 12.63 4.67 -2.86
CA VAL A 33 11.55 3.67 -2.84
C VAL A 33 11.93 2.32 -2.20
N ALA A 34 13.21 1.99 -2.08
CA ALA A 34 13.68 0.78 -1.43
C ALA A 34 13.99 1.01 0.07
N PHE A 35 13.02 0.70 0.93
CA PHE A 35 13.23 0.62 2.37
C PHE A 35 13.95 -0.69 2.74
N GLY A 36 15.27 -0.70 2.60
CA GLY A 36 16.14 -1.77 3.09
C GLY A 36 16.12 -3.06 2.27
N ASN A 37 16.84 -4.07 2.78
CA ASN A 37 16.95 -5.39 2.17
C ASN A 37 16.56 -6.48 3.20
N PRO A 38 15.50 -7.27 2.96
CA PRO A 38 14.57 -7.15 1.85
C PRO A 38 13.66 -5.92 2.03
N PRO A 39 13.21 -5.29 0.94
CA PRO A 39 12.47 -4.03 0.97
C PRO A 39 11.20 -4.20 1.79
N GLU A 40 11.16 -3.57 2.96
CA GLU A 40 9.96 -3.44 3.77
C GLU A 40 9.25 -2.17 3.33
N SER A 41 8.38 -2.31 2.32
CA SER A 41 7.66 -1.16 1.79
C SER A 41 6.73 -0.58 2.85
N VAL A 42 6.97 0.67 3.23
CA VAL A 42 6.23 1.45 4.23
C VAL A 42 4.71 1.40 4.00
N LEU A 43 4.28 1.38 2.75
CA LEU A 43 2.86 1.35 2.39
C LEU A 43 2.22 0.02 2.77
N HIS A 44 2.94 -1.10 2.60
CA HIS A 44 2.45 -2.42 3.00
C HIS A 44 2.35 -2.55 4.52
N VAL A 45 3.30 -1.98 5.26
CA VAL A 45 3.25 -1.94 6.75
C VAL A 45 2.01 -1.17 7.21
N ALA A 46 1.78 0.02 6.66
CA ALA A 46 0.62 0.83 7.02
C ALA A 46 -0.71 0.12 6.67
N ILE A 47 -0.78 -0.57 5.53
CA ILE A 47 -1.95 -1.36 5.13
C ILE A 47 -2.18 -2.54 6.08
N LYS A 48 -1.12 -3.29 6.42
CA LYS A 48 -1.17 -4.40 7.37
C LYS A 48 -1.59 -3.94 8.77
N GLY A 49 -1.23 -2.72 9.15
CA GLY A 49 -1.70 -2.07 10.39
C GLY A 49 -3.12 -1.49 10.31
N GLY A 50 -3.76 -1.47 9.14
CA GLY A 50 -5.10 -0.88 8.96
C GLY A 50 -5.12 0.66 8.99
N HIS A 51 -3.97 1.31 8.85
CA HIS A 51 -3.81 2.76 9.03
C HIS A 51 -4.21 3.55 7.79
N VAL A 52 -5.52 3.62 7.51
CA VAL A 52 -6.09 4.23 6.29
C VAL A 52 -5.60 5.67 6.08
N ARG A 53 -5.62 6.50 7.13
CA ARG A 53 -5.18 7.92 7.04
C ARG A 53 -3.70 8.02 6.66
N PHE A 54 -2.86 7.16 7.23
CA PHE A 54 -1.44 7.11 6.93
C PHE A 54 -1.18 6.71 5.48
N VAL A 55 -1.90 5.70 4.98
CA VAL A 55 -1.84 5.26 3.58
C VAL A 55 -2.22 6.39 2.63
N ILE A 56 -3.29 7.13 2.93
CA ILE A 56 -3.75 8.25 2.11
C ILE A 56 -2.67 9.33 2.02
N GLU A 57 -2.13 9.79 3.15
CA GLU A 57 -1.09 10.83 3.17
C GLU A 57 0.18 10.36 2.43
N LEU A 58 0.62 9.15 2.69
CA LEU A 58 1.79 8.57 2.05
C LEU A 58 1.63 8.49 0.52
N MET A 59 0.46 8.07 0.02
CA MET A 59 0.17 8.02 -1.41
C MET A 59 -0.02 9.39 -2.06
N LYS A 60 -0.49 10.41 -1.32
CA LYS A 60 -0.53 11.79 -1.82
C LYS A 60 0.88 12.32 -2.11
N HIS A 61 1.84 11.96 -1.27
CA HIS A 61 3.24 12.35 -1.45
C HIS A 61 3.96 11.51 -2.51
N ASN A 62 3.81 10.18 -2.48
CA ASN A 62 4.43 9.30 -3.46
C ASN A 62 3.50 8.17 -3.93
N LYS A 63 2.81 8.42 -5.05
CA LYS A 63 1.92 7.42 -5.69
C LYS A 63 2.66 6.20 -6.25
N LYS A 64 3.98 6.25 -6.44
CA LYS A 64 4.74 5.11 -6.99
C LYS A 64 4.76 3.92 -6.03
N LEU A 65 4.70 4.19 -4.72
CA LEU A 65 4.62 3.17 -3.67
C LEU A 65 3.44 2.20 -3.87
N ALA A 66 2.33 2.68 -4.44
CA ALA A 66 1.14 1.87 -4.68
C ALA A 66 1.32 0.79 -5.76
N ARG A 67 2.40 0.87 -6.55
CA ARG A 67 2.74 -0.09 -7.62
C ARG A 67 3.83 -1.08 -7.20
N GLU A 68 4.44 -0.89 -6.04
CA GLU A 68 5.52 -1.74 -5.56
C GLU A 68 5.03 -3.12 -5.15
N PHE A 69 5.95 -4.07 -5.15
CA PHE A 69 5.70 -5.42 -4.66
C PHE A 69 6.34 -5.58 -3.28
N ASP A 70 5.62 -6.20 -2.36
CA ASP A 70 6.20 -6.66 -1.10
C ASP A 70 7.07 -7.92 -1.30
N ARG A 71 7.62 -8.44 -0.20
CA ARG A 71 8.43 -9.68 -0.20
C ARG A 71 7.68 -10.89 -0.74
N GLY A 72 6.34 -10.89 -0.66
CA GLY A 72 5.46 -11.93 -1.20
C GLY A 72 5.11 -11.73 -2.67
N GLY A 73 5.56 -10.64 -3.30
CA GLY A 73 5.21 -10.32 -4.68
C GLY A 73 3.81 -9.71 -4.83
N PHE A 74 3.20 -9.26 -3.74
CA PHE A 74 1.87 -8.63 -3.73
C PHE A 74 1.98 -7.13 -3.77
N ARG A 75 1.02 -6.47 -4.43
CA ARG A 75 0.89 -5.01 -4.37
C ARG A 75 0.12 -4.57 -3.13
N PRO A 76 0.21 -3.28 -2.77
CA PRO A 76 -0.59 -2.68 -1.72
C PRO A 76 -2.10 -2.97 -1.85
N LEU A 77 -2.64 -2.89 -3.07
CA LEU A 77 -4.04 -3.20 -3.35
C LEU A 77 -4.36 -4.68 -3.13
N ASP A 78 -3.48 -5.59 -3.54
CA ASP A 78 -3.66 -7.03 -3.33
C ASP A 78 -3.68 -7.36 -1.84
N VAL A 79 -2.74 -6.79 -1.06
CA VAL A 79 -2.68 -6.98 0.40
C VAL A 79 -3.93 -6.43 1.08
N ALA A 80 -4.38 -5.23 0.73
CA ALA A 80 -5.62 -4.65 1.29
C ALA A 80 -6.85 -5.52 1.01
N ALA A 81 -6.93 -6.11 -0.19
CA ALA A 81 -8.01 -7.01 -0.58
C ALA A 81 -7.93 -8.36 0.15
N ILE A 82 -6.75 -8.96 0.26
CA ILE A 82 -6.51 -10.20 1.02
C ILE A 82 -6.91 -10.04 2.49
N MET A 83 -6.63 -8.87 3.06
CA MET A 83 -7.02 -8.53 4.44
C MET A 83 -8.52 -8.26 4.61
N GLY A 84 -9.30 -8.16 3.53
CA GLY A 84 -10.71 -7.81 3.58
C GLY A 84 -10.98 -6.36 4.03
N ASN A 85 -9.97 -5.47 3.98
CA ASN A 85 -10.13 -4.08 4.39
C ASN A 85 -10.76 -3.25 3.26
N VAL A 86 -12.09 -3.30 3.17
CA VAL A 86 -12.88 -2.65 2.12
C VAL A 86 -12.62 -1.13 2.08
N GLU A 87 -12.53 -0.47 3.23
CA GLU A 87 -12.29 0.97 3.28
C GLU A 87 -10.90 1.32 2.73
N MET A 88 -9.88 0.55 3.09
CA MET A 88 -8.54 0.72 2.53
C MET A 88 -8.53 0.57 1.01
N VAL A 89 -9.18 -0.47 0.48
CA VAL A 89 -9.29 -0.70 -0.97
C VAL A 89 -9.97 0.48 -1.66
N LYS A 90 -11.09 0.98 -1.13
CA LYS A 90 -11.78 2.16 -1.67
C LYS A 90 -10.87 3.38 -1.71
N GLN A 91 -10.14 3.64 -0.64
CA GLN A 91 -9.27 4.82 -0.55
C GLN A 91 -8.07 4.73 -1.51
N ILE A 92 -7.45 3.55 -1.63
CA ILE A 92 -6.37 3.31 -2.60
C ILE A 92 -6.88 3.53 -4.03
N LEU A 93 -8.05 2.98 -4.37
CA LEU A 93 -8.65 3.13 -5.70
C LEU A 93 -9.12 4.56 -5.99
N ARG A 94 -9.58 5.31 -4.99
CA ARG A 94 -9.90 6.73 -5.14
C ARG A 94 -8.67 7.57 -5.52
N LEU A 95 -7.50 7.22 -5.00
CA LEU A 95 -6.25 7.95 -5.26
C LEU A 95 -5.60 7.59 -6.60
N ASP A 96 -5.74 6.33 -7.02
CA ASP A 96 -5.29 5.82 -8.31
C ASP A 96 -6.18 4.67 -8.79
N PRO A 97 -7.25 4.97 -9.56
CA PRO A 97 -8.16 3.96 -10.08
C PRO A 97 -7.48 2.96 -11.02
N GLY A 98 -6.38 3.36 -11.68
CA GLY A 98 -5.65 2.52 -12.63
C GLY A 98 -4.96 1.33 -11.99
N LEU A 99 -4.83 1.29 -10.66
CA LEU A 99 -4.22 0.17 -9.94
C LEU A 99 -4.99 -1.13 -10.09
N CYS A 100 -6.32 -1.09 -10.28
CA CYS A 100 -7.13 -2.30 -10.49
C CYS A 100 -6.84 -2.99 -11.83
N LEU A 101 -6.25 -2.28 -12.80
CA LEU A 101 -5.93 -2.80 -14.12
C LEU A 101 -4.51 -3.37 -14.22
N LEU A 102 -3.69 -3.21 -13.19
CA LEU A 102 -2.30 -3.65 -13.21
C LEU A 102 -2.19 -5.16 -13.00
N LYS A 103 -1.60 -5.88 -13.95
CA LYS A 103 -1.34 -7.33 -13.84
C LYS A 103 -0.21 -7.61 -12.85
N GLY A 104 -0.44 -8.42 -11.82
CA GLY A 104 0.60 -8.79 -10.84
C GLY A 104 1.77 -9.56 -11.45
N LYS A 105 2.87 -9.71 -10.69
CA LYS A 105 4.06 -10.44 -11.15
C LYS A 105 3.70 -11.92 -11.33
N GLY A 106 3.66 -12.39 -12.58
CA GLY A 106 3.32 -13.78 -12.94
C GLY A 106 1.85 -14.05 -13.28
N GLN A 107 1.13 -13.09 -13.83
CA GLN A 107 -0.30 -13.18 -14.22
C GLN A 107 -1.31 -13.41 -13.06
N ARG A 108 -0.82 -13.70 -11.85
CA ARG A 108 -1.62 -13.66 -10.62
C ARG A 108 -2.00 -12.21 -10.34
N THR A 109 -3.23 -11.90 -10.68
CA THR A 109 -3.87 -10.65 -10.32
C THR A 109 -4.74 -10.99 -9.10
N ALA A 110 -5.02 -10.08 -8.17
CA ALA A 110 -6.17 -10.27 -7.27
C ALA A 110 -7.47 -10.59 -8.06
N PHE A 111 -7.48 -10.30 -9.37
CA PHE A 111 -8.53 -10.56 -10.36
C PHE A 111 -8.23 -11.69 -11.37
N SER A 112 -7.23 -12.57 -11.22
CA SER A 112 -6.98 -13.62 -12.24
C SER A 112 -8.11 -14.66 -12.24
N PRO A 113 -8.53 -15.18 -13.42
CA PRO A 113 -9.62 -16.15 -13.51
C PRO A 113 -9.35 -17.50 -12.84
N ASP A 114 -8.11 -17.77 -12.43
CA ASP A 114 -7.68 -19.03 -11.85
C ASP A 114 -7.22 -18.86 -10.38
N ALA A 115 -7.54 -19.89 -9.60
CA ALA A 115 -7.22 -20.18 -8.19
C ALA A 115 -8.05 -19.51 -7.08
N SER A 116 -9.10 -20.24 -6.66
CA SER A 116 -9.34 -20.67 -5.27
C SER A 116 -9.43 -19.67 -4.11
N VAL A 117 -9.46 -18.36 -4.34
CA VAL A 117 -9.73 -17.35 -3.30
C VAL A 117 -11.08 -16.69 -3.58
N ARG A 118 -12.14 -17.49 -3.70
CA ARG A 118 -13.46 -17.01 -4.19
C ARG A 118 -14.37 -16.36 -3.15
N PHE A 119 -13.99 -16.26 -1.87
CA PHE A 119 -14.99 -15.94 -0.84
C PHE A 119 -15.16 -14.46 -0.46
N HIS A 120 -14.34 -13.53 -0.94
CA HIS A 120 -14.53 -12.09 -0.64
C HIS A 120 -14.55 -11.14 -1.85
N TYR A 121 -14.27 -11.63 -3.07
CA TYR A 121 -14.10 -10.74 -4.24
C TYR A 121 -15.40 -10.42 -5.00
N ALA A 122 -16.48 -11.19 -4.81
CA ALA A 122 -17.76 -10.97 -5.49
C ALA A 122 -18.48 -9.69 -5.00
N LEU A 123 -18.19 -9.20 -3.80
CA LEU A 123 -18.76 -7.96 -3.27
C LEU A 123 -18.08 -6.70 -3.82
N PHE A 124 -16.88 -6.81 -4.41
CA PHE A 124 -16.16 -5.65 -4.94
C PHE A 124 -16.72 -5.14 -6.27
N PHE A 125 -17.50 -5.94 -7.00
CA PHE A 125 -18.23 -5.49 -8.20
C PHE A 125 -19.43 -4.59 -7.91
N GLN A 126 -19.90 -4.50 -6.65
CA GLN A 126 -20.99 -3.59 -6.26
C GLN A 126 -20.51 -2.20 -5.79
N LEU A 127 -19.20 -1.95 -5.79
CA LEU A 127 -18.61 -0.69 -5.31
C LEU A 127 -18.00 0.17 -6.43
N LEU A 128 -18.27 -0.19 -7.69
CA LEU A 128 -18.10 0.64 -8.88
C LEU A 128 -19.46 0.93 -9.51
#